data_AF-A0A432E162-F1
#
_entry.id   AF-A0A432E162-F1
#
_cell.length_a   1.000
_cell.length_b   1.000
_cell.length_c   1.000
_cell.angle_alpha   90.00
_cell.angle_beta   90.00
_cell.angle_gamma   90.00
#
_symmetry.space_group_name_H-M   'P 1'
#
loop_
_entity.id
_entity.type
_entity.pdbx_description
1 polymer ?
#
loop_
_entity_poly.entity_id
_entity_poly.type
_entity_poly.pdbx_seq_one_letter_code
_entity_poly.pdbx_strand_id
1 'polypeptide(L)'
;MFKAIIDAYEVALFEYNNMVSEEKNKAVAIKDSNPNFYRKIENTILRKNCISYMADRAVNSTHGYGLSGLTQGSAFTDYETKLSKDLDKYTAFVKFMEQAFEWENLSYYLYPYYWGNKENWEMLYQSENTDPLFGAFLQSGMARVVATVRPGFEDAVQFYMATGKIWNGGEVPVIGDELYLSIVDEMKQPKGVKQGKAWITRLPTTLNILQAESIGLKVAHALPFTTENPDDFEIPGEVITEDKFNFEKMIVF
;
A
#
# COMPACT_ATOMS: atom_id res chain seq x y z
N MET A 1 10.02 25.34 65.69
CA MET A 1 10.26 25.99 64.39
C MET A 1 10.52 24.98 63.28
N PHE A 2 11.42 24.02 63.44
CA PHE A 2 11.71 22.98 62.45
C PHE A 2 10.52 22.06 62.10
N LYS A 3 9.80 21.56 63.12
CA LYS A 3 8.62 20.69 62.92
C LYS A 3 7.53 21.34 62.04
N ALA A 4 7.20 22.61 62.31
CA ALA A 4 6.18 23.32 61.54
C ALA A 4 6.56 23.52 60.05
N ILE A 5 7.86 23.62 59.74
CA ILE A 5 8.35 23.72 58.35
C ILE A 5 8.25 22.36 57.65
N ILE A 6 8.56 21.25 58.35
CA ILE A 6 8.40 19.90 57.80
C ILE A 6 6.92 19.57 57.59
N ASP A 7 6.07 19.84 58.59
CA ASP A 7 4.63 19.58 58.49
C ASP A 7 4.03 20.36 57.29
N ALA A 8 4.42 21.62 57.09
CA ALA A 8 3.98 22.42 55.94
C ALA A 8 4.50 21.88 54.60
N TYR A 9 5.74 21.36 54.56
CA TYR A 9 6.31 20.74 53.37
C TYR A 9 5.60 19.43 53.01
N GLU A 10 5.29 18.58 53.99
CA GLU A 10 4.58 17.31 53.79
C GLU A 10 3.16 17.55 53.25
N VAL A 11 2.46 18.57 53.76
CA VAL A 11 1.15 19.00 53.23
C VAL A 11 1.26 19.46 51.77
N ALA A 12 2.22 20.33 51.45
CA ALA A 12 2.41 20.81 50.08
C ALA A 12 2.81 19.68 49.11
N LEU A 13 3.63 18.72 49.56
CA LEU A 13 4.02 17.55 48.78
C LEU A 13 2.84 16.61 48.54
N PHE A 14 1.98 16.43 49.54
CA PHE A 14 0.76 15.64 49.40
C PHE A 14 -0.22 16.29 48.41
N GLU A 15 -0.46 17.60 48.53
CA GLU A 15 -1.31 18.36 47.59
C GLU A 15 -0.76 18.29 46.16
N TYR A 16 0.55 18.48 45.98
CA TYR A 16 1.21 18.35 44.68
C TYR A 16 1.02 16.95 44.09
N ASN A 17 1.27 15.90 44.88
CA ASN A 17 1.11 14.51 44.41
C ASN A 17 -0.34 14.18 44.06
N ASN A 18 -1.31 14.70 44.82
CA ASN A 18 -2.73 14.55 44.50
C ASN A 18 -3.09 15.27 43.19
N MET A 19 -2.65 16.52 43.01
CA MET A 19 -2.86 17.25 41.75
C MET A 19 -2.24 16.51 40.56
N VAL A 20 -1.02 15.99 40.70
CA VAL A 20 -0.37 15.18 39.66
C VAL A 20 -1.15 13.89 39.39
N SER A 21 -1.67 13.22 40.42
CA SER A 21 -2.46 12.01 40.27
C SER A 21 -3.81 12.29 39.59
N GLU A 22 -4.48 13.39 39.94
CA GLU A 22 -5.73 13.82 39.32
C GLU A 22 -5.54 14.14 37.84
N GLU A 23 -4.50 14.88 37.48
CA GLU A 23 -4.18 15.19 36.09
C GLU A 23 -3.81 13.92 35.29
N LYS A 24 -3.07 12.98 35.90
CA LYS A 24 -2.81 11.67 35.30
C LYS A 24 -4.11 10.89 35.05
N ASN A 25 -5.02 10.87 36.02
CA ASN A 25 -6.32 10.18 35.91
C ASN A 25 -7.20 10.81 34.82
N LYS A 26 -7.25 12.15 34.72
CA LYS A 26 -7.94 12.86 33.63
C LYS A 26 -7.34 12.51 32.27
N ALA A 27 -6.01 12.47 32.16
CA ALA A 27 -5.33 12.10 30.91
C ALA A 27 -5.62 10.65 30.48
N VAL A 28 -5.72 9.71 31.43
CA VAL A 28 -6.14 8.33 31.17
C VAL A 28 -7.58 8.29 30.67
N ALA A 29 -8.51 8.98 31.33
CA ALA A 29 -9.91 9.03 30.91
C ALA A 29 -10.09 9.62 29.50
N ILE A 30 -9.31 10.63 29.13
CA ILE A 30 -9.33 11.24 27.79
C ILE A 30 -8.78 10.26 26.74
N LYS A 31 -7.70 9.53 27.05
CA LYS A 31 -7.14 8.51 26.15
C LYS A 31 -8.11 7.35 25.92
N ASP A 32 -8.77 6.87 26.97
CA ASP A 32 -9.72 5.77 26.89
C ASP A 32 -11.02 6.13 26.18
N SER A 33 -11.33 7.42 26.07
CA SER A 33 -12.53 7.90 25.38
C SER A 33 -12.47 7.73 23.85
N ASN A 34 -11.28 7.51 23.25
CA ASN A 34 -11.15 7.43 21.79
C ASN A 34 -10.36 6.19 21.33
N PRO A 35 -11.04 5.07 21.06
CA PRO A 35 -10.42 3.85 20.53
C PRO A 35 -9.65 4.05 19.21
N ASN A 36 -10.04 5.02 18.37
CA ASN A 36 -9.33 5.31 17.12
C ASN A 36 -7.93 5.91 17.35
N PHE A 37 -7.68 6.48 18.53
CA PHE A 37 -6.35 6.96 18.89
C PHE A 37 -5.35 5.80 18.97
N TYR A 38 -5.75 4.68 19.58
CA TYR A 38 -4.92 3.48 19.67
C TYR A 38 -4.62 2.89 18.28
N ARG A 39 -5.61 2.84 17.38
CA ARG A 39 -5.42 2.40 15.98
C ARG A 39 -4.36 3.22 15.24
N LYS A 40 -4.35 4.54 15.44
CA LYS A 40 -3.34 5.43 14.84
C LYS A 40 -1.94 5.14 15.36
N ILE A 41 -1.81 4.85 16.65
CA ILE A 41 -0.51 4.49 17.25
C ILE A 41 -0.02 3.17 16.67
N GLU A 42 -0.86 2.13 16.68
CA GLU A 42 -0.52 0.82 16.10
C GLU A 42 -0.05 0.97 14.66
N ASN A 43 -0.84 1.66 13.83
CA ASN A 43 -0.52 1.88 12.43
C ASN A 43 0.83 2.61 12.27
N THR A 44 1.03 3.71 13.01
CA THR A 44 2.26 4.50 12.96
C THR A 44 3.49 3.66 13.32
N ILE A 45 3.39 2.85 14.38
CA ILE A 45 4.51 2.01 14.83
C ILE A 45 4.76 0.86 13.85
N LEU A 46 3.72 0.17 13.38
CA LEU A 46 3.87 -0.91 12.40
C LEU A 46 4.44 -0.39 11.09
N ARG A 47 3.93 0.72 10.56
CA ARG A 47 4.47 1.40 9.39
C ARG A 47 5.94 1.76 9.59
N LYS A 48 6.27 2.44 10.68
CA LYS A 48 7.67 2.79 10.99
C LYS A 48 8.59 1.57 10.95
N ASN A 49 8.17 0.45 11.55
CA ASN A 49 8.94 -0.79 11.53
C ASN A 49 9.05 -1.39 10.13
N CYS A 50 7.95 -1.44 9.36
CA CYS A 50 7.97 -1.95 7.99
C CYS A 50 8.93 -1.18 7.11
N ILE A 51 8.84 0.16 7.11
CA ILE A 51 9.78 0.98 6.35
C ILE A 51 11.19 0.68 6.89
N SER A 52 11.38 0.60 8.22
CA SER A 52 12.68 0.30 8.82
C SER A 52 13.35 -0.99 8.34
N TYR A 53 12.57 -2.00 7.94
CA TYR A 53 13.10 -3.23 7.35
C TYR A 53 13.46 -3.07 5.87
N MET A 54 12.79 -2.16 5.16
CA MET A 54 13.02 -1.91 3.73
C MET A 54 14.19 -0.96 3.49
N ALA A 55 14.46 -0.02 4.40
CA ALA A 55 15.59 0.89 4.27
C ALA A 55 16.94 0.20 4.42
N ASP A 56 17.93 0.79 3.77
CA ASP A 56 19.31 0.40 3.92
C ASP A 56 19.91 0.98 5.21
N ARG A 57 20.50 0.10 6.01
CA ARG A 57 21.07 0.40 7.32
C ARG A 57 22.57 0.66 7.27
N ALA A 58 23.18 0.65 6.08
CA ALA A 58 24.59 0.97 5.92
C ALA A 58 24.90 2.42 6.32
N VAL A 59 26.09 2.62 6.87
CA VAL A 59 26.61 3.95 7.23
C VAL A 59 26.68 4.79 5.95
N ASN A 60 26.08 5.99 5.98
CA ASN A 60 25.95 6.90 4.83
C ASN A 60 25.05 6.42 3.68
N SER A 61 24.13 5.47 3.93
CA SER A 61 23.16 5.10 2.91
C SER A 61 22.23 6.26 2.57
N THR A 62 22.03 6.51 1.27
CA THR A 62 21.04 7.47 0.77
C THR A 62 19.60 7.00 0.98
N HIS A 63 19.39 5.72 1.31
CA HIS A 63 18.08 5.10 1.54
C HIS A 63 17.90 4.65 3.01
N GLY A 64 18.56 5.33 3.95
CA GLY A 64 18.41 5.11 5.40
C GLY A 64 17.58 6.20 6.10
N TYR A 65 17.31 6.02 7.39
CA TYR A 65 16.68 7.05 8.23
C TYR A 65 17.71 7.86 9.01
N GLY A 66 17.30 9.04 9.45
CA GLY A 66 18.10 9.85 10.36
C GLY A 66 19.34 10.45 9.69
N LEU A 67 19.26 10.70 8.39
CA LEU A 67 20.33 11.36 7.64
C LEU A 67 20.67 12.71 8.26
N SER A 68 21.94 12.87 8.64
CA SER A 68 22.49 14.13 9.14
C SER A 68 22.88 15.05 7.98
N GLY A 69 22.83 16.36 8.20
CA GLY A 69 23.31 17.34 7.23
C GLY A 69 22.31 17.73 6.12
N LEU A 70 21.04 17.34 6.28
CA LEU A 70 19.93 17.81 5.43
C LEU A 70 19.41 19.18 5.84
N THR A 71 19.77 19.66 7.03
CA THR A 71 19.40 20.97 7.56
C THR A 71 20.66 21.73 7.99
N GLN A 72 20.58 23.05 7.98
CA GLN A 72 21.65 23.95 8.44
C GLN A 72 21.05 25.03 9.34
N GLY A 73 21.91 25.70 10.11
CA GLY A 73 21.49 26.62 11.17
C GLY A 73 21.38 25.95 12.53
N SER A 74 21.38 26.76 13.59
CA SER A 74 21.41 26.30 14.99
C SER A 74 20.38 26.99 15.88
N ALA A 75 19.75 28.05 15.37
CA ALA A 75 18.72 28.83 16.02
C ALA A 75 17.47 28.90 15.13
N PHE A 76 16.32 29.22 15.72
CA PHE A 76 15.07 29.35 14.95
C PHE A 76 15.16 30.35 13.78
N THR A 77 16.00 31.38 13.92
CA THR A 77 16.17 32.45 12.93
C THR A 77 16.99 32.04 11.70
N ASP A 78 17.81 30.99 11.81
CA ASP A 78 18.73 30.55 10.74
C ASP A 78 18.54 29.07 10.37
N TYR A 79 17.58 28.37 10.99
CA TYR A 79 17.29 26.98 10.71
C TYR A 79 16.60 26.82 9.36
N GLU A 80 17.30 26.26 8.39
CA GLU A 80 16.79 26.03 7.05
C GLU A 80 17.17 24.67 6.49
N THR A 81 16.46 24.26 5.43
CA THR A 81 16.74 23.01 4.73
C THR A 81 17.90 23.22 3.76
N LYS A 82 18.91 22.36 3.83
CA LYS A 82 20.06 22.41 2.93
C LYS A 82 19.71 21.75 1.59
N LEU A 83 19.36 22.60 0.63
CA LEU A 83 19.11 22.20 -0.77
C LEU A 83 20.36 21.55 -1.36
N SER A 84 20.31 20.23 -1.56
CA SER A 84 21.44 19.42 -2.01
C SER A 84 20.97 18.21 -2.80
N LYS A 85 21.84 17.63 -3.63
CA LYS A 85 21.54 16.39 -4.37
C LYS A 85 21.18 15.23 -3.46
N ASP A 86 21.70 15.21 -2.23
CA ASP A 86 21.41 14.17 -1.26
C ASP A 86 20.01 14.34 -0.65
N LEU A 87 19.56 15.59 -0.44
CA LEU A 87 18.18 15.89 -0.08
C LEU A 87 17.20 15.45 -1.17
N ASP A 88 17.52 15.68 -2.45
CA ASP A 88 16.66 15.27 -3.56
C ASP A 88 16.49 13.75 -3.60
N LYS A 89 17.60 13.00 -3.47
CA LYS A 89 17.57 11.53 -3.40
C LYS A 89 16.78 11.02 -2.20
N TYR A 90 17.01 11.61 -1.03
CA TYR A 90 16.28 11.24 0.17
C TYR A 90 14.78 11.55 0.06
N THR A 91 14.42 12.70 -0.50
CA THR A 91 13.03 13.09 -0.72
C THR A 91 12.36 12.14 -1.72
N ALA A 92 13.05 11.73 -2.78
CA ALA A 92 12.56 10.71 -3.72
C ALA A 92 12.33 9.37 -3.02
N PHE A 93 13.25 8.94 -2.14
CA PHE A 93 13.09 7.75 -1.32
C PHE A 93 11.88 7.82 -0.39
N VAL A 94 11.75 8.90 0.37
CA VAL A 94 10.60 9.11 1.27
C VAL A 94 9.30 9.11 0.45
N LYS A 95 9.25 9.86 -0.65
CA LYS A 95 8.08 9.91 -1.52
C LYS A 95 7.69 8.52 -2.04
N PHE A 96 8.67 7.73 -2.49
CA PHE A 96 8.44 6.37 -2.95
C PHE A 96 7.86 5.49 -1.84
N MET A 97 8.48 5.46 -0.66
CA MET A 97 8.01 4.67 0.48
C MET A 97 6.61 5.06 0.94
N GLU A 98 6.32 6.36 0.91
CA GLU A 98 5.02 6.90 1.33
C GLU A 98 3.90 6.62 0.32
N GLN A 99 4.21 6.65 -0.98
CA GLN A 99 3.21 6.52 -2.03
C GLN A 99 3.01 5.09 -2.51
N ALA A 100 4.05 4.26 -2.50
CA ALA A 100 3.99 2.92 -3.07
C ALA A 100 3.08 1.95 -2.29
N PHE A 101 2.85 2.21 -1.00
CA PHE A 101 2.08 1.32 -0.13
C PHE A 101 0.78 1.96 0.36
N GLU A 102 -0.21 1.12 0.66
CA GLU A 102 -1.47 1.53 1.27
C GLU A 102 -1.36 1.47 2.80
N TRP A 103 -0.63 2.42 3.38
CA TRP A 103 -0.38 2.47 4.83
C TRP A 103 -1.65 2.53 5.68
N GLU A 104 -2.75 3.06 5.16
CA GLU A 104 -4.04 3.10 5.87
C GLU A 104 -4.69 1.71 5.98
N ASN A 105 -4.35 0.77 5.09
CA ASN A 105 -4.92 -0.57 5.00
C ASN A 105 -3.86 -1.66 5.28
N LEU A 106 -3.28 -1.63 6.48
CA LEU A 106 -2.34 -2.68 6.91
C LEU A 106 -3.07 -3.85 7.55
N SER A 107 -2.76 -5.06 7.10
CA SER A 107 -3.16 -6.29 7.80
C SER A 107 -2.00 -6.77 8.67
N TYR A 108 -2.26 -7.08 9.95
CA TYR A 108 -1.20 -7.53 10.85
C TYR A 108 -1.67 -8.64 11.80
N TYR A 109 -0.72 -9.40 12.31
CA TYR A 109 -0.90 -10.44 13.31
C TYR A 109 0.14 -10.26 14.41
N LEU A 110 -0.30 -10.26 15.66
CA LEU A 110 0.54 -10.00 16.82
C LEU A 110 0.91 -11.33 17.48
N TYR A 111 2.21 -11.54 17.67
CA TYR A 111 2.73 -12.68 18.40
C TYR A 111 3.00 -12.30 19.87
N PRO A 112 2.70 -13.18 20.83
CA PRO A 112 2.81 -12.83 22.25
C PRO A 112 4.23 -12.47 22.72
N TYR A 113 4.32 -11.88 23.92
CA TYR A 113 5.53 -11.33 24.54
C TYR A 113 6.77 -12.23 24.51
N TYR A 114 6.60 -13.56 24.55
CA TYR A 114 7.71 -14.50 24.62
C TYR A 114 8.53 -14.59 23.32
N TRP A 115 8.06 -14.00 22.22
CA TRP A 115 8.85 -13.79 21.01
C TRP A 115 9.74 -12.54 21.06
N GLY A 116 9.56 -11.68 22.07
CA GLY A 116 10.39 -10.50 22.32
C GLY A 116 11.61 -10.79 23.20
N ASN A 117 12.43 -9.76 23.45
CA ASN A 117 13.58 -9.88 24.36
C ASN A 117 13.11 -10.30 25.77
N LYS A 118 13.77 -11.33 26.33
CA LYS A 118 13.51 -11.88 27.67
C LYS A 118 13.54 -10.83 28.77
N GLU A 119 14.41 -9.84 28.67
CA GLU A 119 14.53 -8.74 29.64
C GLU A 119 13.23 -7.92 29.75
N ASN A 120 12.42 -7.90 28.68
CA ASN A 120 11.19 -7.12 28.62
C ASN A 120 9.93 -7.95 28.93
N TRP A 121 10.05 -9.26 29.16
CA TRP A 121 8.86 -10.13 29.29
C TRP A 121 7.96 -9.74 30.45
N GLU A 122 8.53 -9.39 31.59
CA GLU A 122 7.75 -8.97 32.77
C GLU A 122 6.93 -7.72 32.45
N MET A 123 7.57 -6.71 31.86
CA MET A 123 6.93 -5.46 31.45
C MET A 123 5.84 -5.69 30.40
N LEU A 124 6.12 -6.49 29.37
CA LEU A 124 5.17 -6.79 28.29
C LEU A 124 3.96 -7.55 28.83
N TYR A 125 4.18 -8.55 29.69
CA TYR A 125 3.10 -9.36 30.28
C TYR A 125 2.19 -8.55 31.20
N GLN A 126 2.75 -7.64 32.00
CA GLN A 126 1.98 -6.77 32.90
C GLN A 126 1.33 -5.57 32.19
N SER A 127 1.58 -5.39 30.89
CA SER A 127 0.99 -4.29 30.13
C SER A 127 -0.50 -4.55 29.93
N GLU A 128 -1.34 -3.66 30.44
CA GLU A 128 -2.79 -3.71 30.30
C GLU A 128 -3.30 -2.42 29.64
N ASN A 129 -4.42 -2.54 28.93
CA ASN A 129 -5.12 -1.41 28.38
C ASN A 129 -6.62 -1.69 28.35
N THR A 130 -7.42 -0.63 28.45
CA THR A 130 -8.88 -0.67 28.31
C THR A 130 -9.31 -1.26 26.97
N ASP A 131 -8.55 -0.99 25.89
CA ASP A 131 -8.77 -1.60 24.57
C ASP A 131 -8.05 -2.96 24.47
N PRO A 132 -8.77 -4.08 24.25
CA PRO A 132 -8.17 -5.41 24.22
C PRO A 132 -7.16 -5.63 23.07
N LEU A 133 -7.37 -5.00 21.92
CA LEU A 133 -6.51 -5.18 20.76
C LEU A 133 -5.23 -4.34 20.89
N PHE A 134 -5.32 -3.15 21.47
CA PHE A 134 -4.13 -2.37 21.83
C PHE A 134 -3.39 -2.99 23.01
N GLY A 135 -4.10 -3.57 23.99
CA GLY A 135 -3.50 -4.39 25.04
C GLY A 135 -2.70 -5.55 24.46
N ALA A 136 -3.27 -6.30 23.51
CA ALA A 136 -2.56 -7.35 22.79
C ALA A 136 -1.34 -6.82 22.01
N PHE A 137 -1.41 -5.60 21.46
CA PHE A 137 -0.29 -4.94 20.82
C PHE A 137 0.85 -4.64 21.81
N LEU A 138 0.54 -4.12 23.00
CA LEU A 138 1.54 -3.86 24.05
C LEU A 138 2.14 -5.15 24.62
N GLN A 139 1.33 -6.21 24.74
CA GLN A 139 1.77 -7.53 25.19
C GLN A 139 2.48 -8.33 24.09
N SER A 140 2.61 -7.79 22.87
CA SER A 140 3.24 -8.51 21.76
C SER A 140 4.76 -8.33 21.77
N GLY A 141 5.48 -9.42 21.51
CA GLY A 141 6.94 -9.39 21.35
C GLY A 141 7.38 -9.27 19.89
N MET A 142 6.49 -9.63 18.97
CA MET A 142 6.73 -9.61 17.52
C MET A 142 5.41 -9.39 16.78
N ALA A 143 5.46 -8.80 15.59
CA ALA A 143 4.30 -8.66 14.72
C ALA A 143 4.64 -9.12 13.30
N ARG A 144 3.71 -9.82 12.65
CA ARG A 144 3.73 -10.06 11.19
C ARG A 144 2.82 -9.04 10.54
N VAL A 145 3.36 -8.25 9.62
CA VAL A 145 2.60 -7.23 8.88
C VAL A 145 2.59 -7.60 7.40
N VAL A 146 1.43 -7.50 6.78
CA VAL A 146 1.23 -7.57 5.34
C VAL A 146 0.95 -6.15 4.86
N ALA A 147 1.96 -5.54 4.23
CA ALA A 147 1.84 -4.23 3.60
C ALA A 147 1.40 -4.41 2.15
N THR A 148 0.22 -3.89 1.80
CA THR A 148 -0.29 -3.93 0.43
C THR A 148 0.37 -2.83 -0.41
N VAL A 149 0.79 -3.20 -1.61
CA VAL A 149 1.34 -2.26 -2.61
C VAL A 149 0.18 -1.66 -3.38
N ARG A 150 0.24 -0.35 -3.67
CA ARG A 150 -0.75 0.32 -4.50
C ARG A 150 -0.67 -0.19 -5.95
N PRO A 151 -1.81 -0.38 -6.62
CA PRO A 151 -1.83 -0.72 -8.03
C PRO A 151 -1.02 0.29 -8.87
N GLY A 152 -0.12 -0.23 -9.72
CA GLY A 152 0.82 0.55 -10.53
C GLY A 152 2.21 0.74 -9.91
N PHE A 153 2.43 0.36 -8.65
CA PHE A 153 3.73 0.42 -7.98
C PHE A 153 4.42 -0.95 -7.83
N GLU A 154 3.79 -2.04 -8.28
CA GLU A 154 4.26 -3.42 -8.09
C GLU A 154 5.67 -3.63 -8.65
N ASP A 155 5.88 -3.26 -9.92
CA ASP A 155 7.17 -3.43 -10.60
C ASP A 155 8.26 -2.57 -9.92
N ALA A 156 7.91 -1.36 -9.49
CA ALA A 156 8.84 -0.44 -8.83
C ALA A 156 9.27 -0.95 -7.44
N VAL A 157 8.32 -1.52 -6.68
CA VAL A 157 8.59 -2.15 -5.38
C VAL A 157 9.41 -3.42 -5.55
N GLN A 158 9.07 -4.27 -6.53
CA GLN A 158 9.84 -5.48 -6.82
C GLN A 158 11.29 -5.14 -7.21
N PHE A 159 11.49 -4.12 -8.06
CA PHE A 159 12.81 -3.63 -8.43
C PHE A 159 13.59 -3.10 -7.22
N TYR A 160 12.92 -2.34 -6.35
CA TYR A 160 13.54 -1.84 -5.13
C TYR A 160 13.97 -2.98 -4.19
N MET A 161 13.10 -3.97 -3.97
CA MET A 161 13.41 -5.11 -3.10
C MET A 161 14.57 -5.98 -3.61
N ALA A 162 14.71 -6.10 -4.93
CA ALA A 162 15.78 -6.88 -5.54
C ALA A 162 17.11 -6.13 -5.64
N THR A 163 17.09 -4.82 -5.88
CA THR A 163 18.31 -4.03 -6.22
C THR A 163 18.70 -2.98 -5.18
N GLY A 164 17.81 -2.63 -4.26
CA GLY A 164 17.96 -1.51 -3.32
C GLY A 164 17.91 -0.12 -3.97
N LYS A 165 17.56 -0.02 -5.26
CA LYS A 165 17.48 1.24 -6.02
C LYS A 165 16.03 1.60 -6.32
N ILE A 166 15.73 2.89 -6.24
CA ILE A 166 14.40 3.40 -6.60
C ILE A 166 14.33 3.56 -8.11
N TRP A 167 13.24 3.09 -8.70
CA TRP A 167 12.96 3.27 -10.11
C TRP A 167 12.32 4.65 -10.34
N ASN A 168 12.99 5.51 -11.10
CA ASN A 168 12.57 6.90 -11.37
C ASN A 168 11.73 7.04 -12.66
N GLY A 169 11.13 5.95 -13.15
CA GLY A 169 10.39 5.90 -14.42
C GLY A 169 11.29 5.59 -15.63
N GLY A 170 10.72 4.94 -16.65
CA GLY A 170 11.40 4.42 -17.84
C GLY A 170 10.78 3.10 -18.31
N GLU A 171 11.48 2.29 -19.10
CA GLU A 171 11.21 0.84 -19.14
C GLU A 171 11.77 0.20 -17.86
N VAL A 172 11.04 -0.75 -17.27
CA VAL A 172 11.53 -1.48 -16.09
C VAL A 172 12.71 -2.34 -16.55
N PRO A 173 13.91 -2.19 -15.96
CA PRO A 173 15.01 -3.08 -16.29
C PRO A 173 14.63 -4.49 -15.88
N VAL A 174 14.64 -5.43 -16.82
CA VAL A 174 14.48 -6.85 -16.51
C VAL A 174 15.62 -7.23 -15.57
N ILE A 175 15.28 -7.59 -14.34
CA ILE A 175 16.26 -7.96 -13.33
C ILE A 175 16.83 -9.31 -13.77
N GLY A 176 18.08 -9.30 -14.17
CA GLY A 176 18.72 -10.39 -14.88
C GLY A 176 18.73 -11.70 -14.11
N ASP A 177 17.97 -12.66 -14.62
CA ASP A 177 18.47 -14.00 -14.90
C ASP A 177 17.88 -14.41 -16.26
N GLU A 178 18.70 -14.85 -17.22
CA GLU A 178 18.23 -15.36 -18.53
C GLU A 178 17.25 -16.55 -18.38
N LEU A 179 17.21 -17.16 -17.19
CA LEU A 179 16.34 -18.27 -16.83
C LEU A 179 15.10 -17.88 -15.99
N TYR A 180 15.04 -16.65 -15.46
CA TYR A 180 13.89 -16.14 -14.70
C TYR A 180 13.02 -15.29 -15.63
N LEU A 181 12.19 -15.97 -16.42
CA LEU A 181 10.98 -15.32 -16.93
C LEU A 181 10.16 -14.91 -15.71
N SER A 182 9.92 -13.61 -15.54
CA SER A 182 9.05 -13.15 -14.47
C SER A 182 7.67 -13.77 -14.67
N ILE A 183 7.00 -14.18 -13.58
CA ILE A 183 5.61 -14.70 -13.65
C ILE A 183 4.70 -13.70 -14.39
N VAL A 184 5.04 -12.40 -14.32
CA VAL A 184 4.36 -11.32 -15.04
C VAL A 184 4.58 -11.41 -16.55
N ASP A 185 5.80 -11.71 -17.01
CA ASP A 185 6.10 -11.93 -18.43
C ASP A 185 5.49 -13.25 -18.93
N GLU A 186 5.42 -14.28 -18.08
CA GLU A 186 4.69 -15.52 -18.37
C GLU A 186 3.17 -15.27 -18.49
N MET A 187 2.60 -14.35 -17.71
CA MET A 187 1.20 -13.91 -17.85
C MET A 187 0.97 -13.05 -19.09
N LYS A 188 1.96 -12.25 -19.52
CA LYS A 188 1.90 -11.43 -20.74
C LYS A 188 2.13 -12.26 -22.01
N GLN A 189 2.89 -13.35 -21.91
CA GLN A 189 3.04 -14.29 -23.02
C GLN A 189 1.70 -14.97 -23.31
N PRO A 190 1.25 -15.02 -24.58
CA PRO A 190 0.08 -15.80 -24.91
C PRO A 190 0.34 -17.25 -24.49
N LYS A 191 -0.53 -17.79 -23.62
CA LYS A 191 -0.39 -19.13 -22.99
C LYS A 191 -0.36 -20.33 -23.94
N GLY A 192 -0.24 -20.13 -25.25
CA GLY A 192 -0.13 -21.21 -26.21
C GLY A 192 0.24 -20.75 -27.61
N VAL A 193 0.92 -21.64 -28.33
CA VAL A 193 1.01 -21.60 -29.80
C VAL A 193 -0.40 -21.87 -30.33
N LYS A 194 -0.91 -21.01 -31.23
CA LYS A 194 -2.20 -21.25 -31.90
C LYS A 194 -2.12 -22.60 -32.65
N GLN A 195 -2.90 -23.57 -32.21
CA GLN A 195 -3.01 -24.89 -32.86
C GLN A 195 -4.32 -24.94 -33.64
N GLY A 196 -4.24 -25.21 -34.94
CA GLY A 196 -5.41 -25.29 -35.81
C GLY A 196 -5.97 -23.92 -36.24
N LYS A 197 -7.09 -23.96 -36.96
CA LYS A 197 -7.87 -22.77 -37.33
C LYS A 197 -8.79 -22.38 -36.18
N ALA A 198 -9.21 -21.12 -36.12
CA ALA A 198 -10.13 -20.64 -35.08
C ALA A 198 -11.55 -21.20 -35.29
N TRP A 199 -12.33 -21.37 -34.21
CA TRP A 199 -13.75 -21.71 -34.29
C TRP A 199 -14.60 -20.66 -33.59
N ILE A 200 -15.83 -20.47 -34.06
CA ILE A 200 -16.75 -19.48 -33.51
C ILE A 200 -17.49 -20.09 -32.31
N THR A 201 -17.51 -19.38 -31.19
CA THR A 201 -18.29 -19.76 -30.01
C THR A 201 -19.39 -18.73 -29.76
N ARG A 202 -20.64 -19.19 -29.60
CA ARG A 202 -21.77 -18.33 -29.24
C ARG A 202 -22.08 -18.47 -27.77
N LEU A 203 -21.93 -17.37 -27.02
CA LEU A 203 -22.31 -17.32 -25.62
C LEU A 203 -23.73 -16.72 -25.50
N PRO A 204 -24.67 -17.36 -24.78
CA PRO A 204 -25.96 -16.75 -24.50
C PRO A 204 -25.75 -15.54 -23.59
N THR A 205 -26.21 -14.37 -24.02
CA THR A 205 -26.13 -13.14 -23.22
C THR A 205 -27.54 -12.62 -22.94
N THR A 206 -27.72 -11.91 -21.83
CA THR A 206 -28.98 -11.26 -21.48
C THR A 206 -29.15 -9.88 -22.13
N LEU A 207 -28.29 -9.52 -23.10
CA LEU A 207 -28.35 -8.23 -23.78
C LEU A 207 -29.55 -8.19 -24.73
N ASN A 208 -30.34 -7.11 -24.63
CA ASN A 208 -31.44 -6.84 -25.55
C ASN A 208 -30.92 -6.02 -26.74
N ILE A 209 -31.18 -6.47 -27.96
CA ILE A 209 -30.82 -5.76 -29.19
C ILE A 209 -31.88 -4.68 -29.45
N LEU A 210 -31.47 -3.42 -29.55
CA LEU A 210 -32.32 -2.32 -29.98
C LEU A 210 -32.28 -2.23 -31.51
N GLN A 211 -33.45 -2.21 -32.16
CA GLN A 211 -33.56 -2.14 -33.62
C GLN A 211 -33.07 -0.78 -34.14
N ALA A 212 -32.12 -0.80 -35.07
CA ALA A 212 -31.70 0.39 -35.80
C ALA A 212 -32.89 0.99 -36.57
N GLU A 213 -32.96 2.32 -36.68
CA GLU A 213 -34.08 3.10 -37.26
C GLU A 213 -35.38 3.16 -36.43
N SER A 214 -35.38 2.63 -35.20
CA SER A 214 -36.39 3.03 -34.20
C SER A 214 -36.22 4.52 -33.89
N ILE A 215 -37.33 5.28 -33.94
CA ILE A 215 -37.47 6.75 -33.84
C ILE A 215 -36.24 7.42 -33.19
N GLY A 216 -35.36 7.98 -34.02
CA GLY A 216 -34.24 8.84 -33.60
C GLY A 216 -32.85 8.19 -33.52
N LEU A 217 -32.72 6.87 -33.70
CA LEU A 217 -31.41 6.19 -33.63
C LEU A 217 -30.86 5.85 -35.02
N LYS A 218 -29.98 6.71 -35.55
CA LYS A 218 -29.18 6.43 -36.74
C LYS A 218 -27.88 5.75 -36.33
N VAL A 219 -27.67 4.50 -36.74
CA VAL A 219 -26.46 3.72 -36.42
C VAL A 219 -25.78 3.32 -37.72
N ALA A 220 -24.45 3.46 -37.80
CA ALA A 220 -23.69 3.07 -39.00
C ALA A 220 -23.69 1.55 -39.23
N HIS A 221 -23.68 0.75 -38.15
CA HIS A 221 -23.73 -0.71 -38.20
C HIS A 221 -24.63 -1.23 -37.08
N ALA A 222 -25.70 -1.96 -37.41
CA ALA A 222 -26.69 -2.42 -36.43
C ALA A 222 -26.21 -3.58 -35.55
N LEU A 223 -25.25 -4.38 -36.03
CA LEU A 223 -24.71 -5.54 -35.33
C LEU A 223 -23.17 -5.55 -35.41
N PRO A 224 -22.48 -6.05 -34.36
CA PRO A 224 -21.05 -6.22 -34.41
C PRO A 224 -20.67 -7.29 -35.46
N PHE A 225 -19.64 -6.99 -36.24
CA PHE A 225 -19.00 -7.89 -37.19
C PHE A 225 -17.51 -7.98 -36.88
N THR A 226 -16.85 -9.03 -37.36
CA THR A 226 -15.43 -9.26 -37.13
C THR A 226 -14.61 -8.70 -38.31
N THR A 227 -13.48 -8.05 -38.03
CA THR A 227 -12.47 -7.65 -39.03
C THR A 227 -11.44 -8.75 -39.31
N GLU A 228 -11.64 -9.93 -38.70
CA GLU A 228 -10.75 -11.09 -38.84
C GLU A 228 -10.97 -11.80 -40.19
N ASN A 229 -9.90 -12.40 -40.74
CA ASN A 229 -9.96 -13.07 -42.04
C ASN A 229 -10.75 -14.39 -41.93
N PRO A 230 -11.83 -14.60 -42.71
CA PRO A 230 -12.63 -15.83 -42.66
C PRO A 230 -11.83 -17.11 -42.94
N ASP A 231 -10.73 -17.04 -43.69
CA ASP A 231 -9.89 -18.20 -44.01
C ASP A 231 -9.12 -18.76 -42.80
N ASP A 232 -8.98 -17.96 -41.75
CA ASP A 232 -8.33 -18.32 -40.49
C ASP A 232 -9.25 -19.15 -39.57
N PHE A 233 -10.51 -19.38 -39.98
CA PHE A 233 -11.50 -20.16 -39.24
C PHE A 233 -11.75 -21.55 -39.82
N GLU A 234 -12.11 -22.51 -38.98
CA GLU A 234 -12.47 -23.88 -39.39
C GLU A 234 -13.68 -23.89 -40.33
N ILE A 235 -14.63 -22.98 -40.11
CA ILE A 235 -15.85 -22.83 -40.90
C ILE A 235 -15.96 -21.37 -41.37
N PRO A 236 -15.36 -21.00 -42.51
CA PRO A 236 -15.37 -19.62 -43.01
C PRO A 236 -16.79 -19.06 -43.22
N GLY A 237 -17.76 -19.93 -43.53
CA GLY A 237 -19.16 -19.55 -43.76
C GLY A 237 -19.90 -19.03 -42.52
N GLU A 238 -19.43 -19.35 -41.32
CA GLU A 238 -20.06 -18.90 -40.06
C GLU A 238 -19.54 -17.54 -39.59
N VAL A 239 -18.39 -17.08 -40.11
CA VAL A 239 -17.77 -15.79 -39.75
C VAL A 239 -18.67 -14.65 -40.22
N ILE A 240 -18.93 -13.71 -39.32
CA ILE A 240 -19.82 -12.59 -39.57
C ILE A 240 -18.97 -11.42 -40.09
N THR A 241 -18.90 -11.29 -41.41
CA THR A 241 -18.21 -10.18 -42.10
C THR A 241 -19.14 -9.02 -42.40
N GLU A 242 -18.55 -7.85 -42.69
CA GLU A 242 -19.27 -6.61 -43.04
C GLU A 242 -20.25 -6.81 -44.21
N ASP A 243 -19.88 -7.64 -45.19
CA ASP A 243 -20.70 -7.94 -46.37
C ASP A 243 -22.05 -8.59 -46.04
N LYS A 244 -22.16 -9.29 -44.92
CA LYS A 244 -23.41 -9.93 -44.48
C LYS A 244 -24.46 -8.94 -43.96
N PHE A 245 -24.07 -7.68 -43.74
CA PHE A 245 -24.94 -6.63 -43.23
C PHE A 245 -25.08 -5.44 -44.19
N ASN A 246 -24.73 -5.61 -45.46
CA ASN A 246 -24.91 -4.55 -46.45
C ASN A 246 -26.38 -4.48 -46.93
N PHE A 247 -27.16 -3.61 -46.28
CA PHE A 247 -28.58 -3.42 -46.56
C PHE A 247 -28.88 -2.74 -47.91
N GLU A 248 -27.86 -2.26 -48.65
CA GLU A 248 -28.06 -1.62 -49.96
C GLU A 248 -28.40 -2.61 -51.09
N LYS A 249 -28.23 -3.93 -50.89
CA LYS A 249 -28.51 -4.96 -51.92
C LYS A 249 -29.80 -5.76 -51.74
N MET A 250 -30.59 -5.54 -50.70
CA MET A 250 -31.87 -6.24 -50.50
C MET A 250 -33.09 -5.46 -51.05
N ILE A 251 -33.00 -5.01 -52.30
CA ILE A 251 -34.17 -4.64 -53.11
C ILE A 251 -34.03 -5.30 -54.47
N VAL A 252 -34.43 -6.57 -54.58
CA VAL A 252 -35.21 -7.13 -55.70
C VAL A 252 -35.88 -8.42 -55.20
N PHE A 253 -37.14 -8.30 -54.78
CA PHE A 253 -38.33 -9.04 -55.27
C PHE A 253 -39.52 -8.73 -54.35
#